data_AF-A0A5P8E589-F1
#
_entry.id   AF-A0A5P8E589-F1
#
_cell.length_a   1.000
_cell.length_b   1.000
_cell.length_c   1.000
_cell.angle_alpha   90.00
_cell.angle_beta   90.00
_cell.angle_gamma   90.00
#
_symmetry.space_group_name_H-M   'P 1'
#
loop_
_entity.id
_entity.type
_entity.pdbx_description
1 polymer ?
#
loop_
_entity_poly.entity_id
_entity_poly.type
_entity_poly.pdbx_seq_one_letter_code
_entity_poly.pdbx_strand_id
1 'polypeptide(L)'
;MKNDKTKLRYNVNGQIRAREVRIVGDDIASTVMTTEQAIQLAEQKGLDLVEISPNADPPVCRIIDYSKFLYQQKKRQKEMKAKQVKVDVKEIRFGPQTDDHDYNFKLKHAKGFLSEGDKVKAYVFFRGRSILFKEQGEVLLLRFANDLEEYGKVEQMPKLEGKRMTIFISPKKIQAKKDALVQRPVEERVAKAAPKQKAKKEYTGPKVEGEDF
;
A
#
# COMPACT_ATOMS: atom_id res chain seq x y z
N MET A 1 -25.55 8.37 -21.90
CA MET A 1 -25.50 9.34 -20.79
C MET A 1 -24.59 8.77 -19.70
N LYS A 2 -23.36 9.29 -19.56
CA LYS A 2 -22.40 8.79 -18.56
C LYS A 2 -22.81 9.34 -17.19
N ASN A 3 -23.10 8.46 -16.24
CA ASN A 3 -23.45 8.81 -14.86
C ASN A 3 -22.27 9.55 -14.19
N ASP A 4 -22.32 10.89 -14.18
CA ASP A 4 -21.44 11.79 -13.43
C ASP A 4 -21.89 11.90 -11.94
N LYS A 5 -22.49 10.82 -11.40
CA LYS A 5 -23.10 10.75 -10.06
C LYS A 5 -22.09 10.59 -8.92
N THR A 6 -20.79 10.55 -9.22
CA THR A 6 -19.74 10.37 -8.21
C THR A 6 -18.79 11.56 -8.13
N LYS A 7 -19.28 12.78 -8.43
CA LYS A 7 -18.65 13.97 -7.87
C LYS A 7 -19.02 14.00 -6.39
N LEU A 8 -18.01 13.90 -5.50
CA LEU A 8 -18.19 14.30 -4.10
C LEU A 8 -18.61 15.76 -4.10
N ARG A 9 -19.92 16.00 -4.09
CA ARG A 9 -20.51 17.32 -3.95
C ARG A 9 -20.80 17.46 -2.48
N TYR A 10 -19.95 18.23 -1.80
CA TYR A 10 -20.18 18.59 -0.41
C TYR A 10 -21.30 19.62 -0.35
N ASN A 11 -22.15 19.54 0.68
CA ASN A 11 -23.10 20.60 0.97
C ASN A 11 -22.34 21.75 1.63
N VAL A 12 -22.64 22.98 1.22
CA VAL A 12 -21.94 24.17 1.68
C VAL A 12 -22.94 25.23 2.14
N ASN A 13 -22.64 25.91 3.25
CA ASN A 13 -23.40 27.01 3.81
C ASN A 13 -24.91 26.64 3.93
N GLY A 14 -25.79 27.41 3.29
CA GLY A 14 -27.24 27.20 3.32
C GLY A 14 -27.75 25.90 2.66
N GLN A 15 -26.87 25.08 2.06
CA GLN A 15 -27.26 23.75 1.58
C GLN A 15 -27.35 22.72 2.71
N ILE A 16 -26.77 23.03 3.88
CA ILE A 16 -26.77 22.16 5.06
C ILE A 16 -28.15 22.27 5.73
N ARG A 17 -28.85 21.14 5.84
CA ARG A 17 -30.23 21.07 6.36
C ARG A 17 -30.34 20.66 7.83
N ALA A 18 -29.22 20.23 8.42
CA ALA A 18 -29.17 19.88 9.83
C ALA A 18 -29.45 21.10 10.70
N ARG A 19 -30.08 20.90 11.88
CA ARG A 19 -30.32 21.98 12.85
C ARG A 19 -29.08 22.31 13.66
N GLU A 20 -28.33 21.28 14.02
CA GLU A 20 -27.09 21.36 14.78
C GLU A 20 -25.97 20.65 14.03
N VAL A 21 -24.76 21.20 14.13
CA VAL A 21 -23.57 20.68 13.46
C VAL A 21 -22.39 20.67 14.43
N ARG A 22 -21.53 19.66 14.29
CA ARG A 22 -20.24 19.60 14.97
C ARG A 22 -19.19 20.28 14.11
N ILE A 23 -18.61 21.36 14.61
CA ILE A 23 -17.51 22.06 13.92
C ILE A 23 -16.18 21.39 14.27
N VAL A 24 -15.36 21.18 13.24
CA VAL A 24 -13.98 20.73 13.37
C VAL A 24 -13.07 21.63 12.53
N GLY A 25 -11.92 22.01 13.08
CA GLY A 25 -10.92 22.82 12.40
C GLY A 25 -9.57 22.66 13.08
N ASP A 26 -8.50 23.06 12.40
CA ASP A 26 -7.15 23.00 13.00
C ASP A 26 -7.01 24.05 14.13
N ASP A 27 -7.71 25.18 14.00
CA ASP A 27 -7.69 26.31 14.95
C ASP A 27 -8.98 26.41 15.80
N ILE A 28 -9.91 25.46 15.68
CA ILE A 28 -11.22 25.51 16.35
C ILE A 28 -11.41 24.21 17.14
N ALA A 29 -11.60 24.34 18.46
CA ALA A 29 -11.97 23.22 19.31
C ALA A 29 -13.26 22.56 18.80
N SER A 30 -13.36 21.24 18.91
CA SER A 30 -14.55 20.54 18.44
C SER A 30 -15.75 20.89 19.31
N THR A 31 -16.64 21.70 18.75
CA THR A 31 -17.81 22.23 19.44
C THR A 31 -19.05 21.97 18.60
N VAL A 32 -20.14 21.60 19.27
CA VAL A 32 -21.46 21.48 18.64
C VAL A 32 -22.18 22.82 18.78
N MET A 33 -22.73 23.33 17.68
CA MET A 33 -23.49 24.58 17.65
C MET A 33 -24.61 24.49 16.61
N THR A 34 -25.50 25.48 16.60
CA THR A 34 -26.54 25.54 15.57
C THR A 34 -25.93 25.83 14.20
N THR A 35 -26.57 25.35 13.15
CA THR A 35 -26.09 25.59 11.77
C THR A 35 -26.03 27.08 11.44
N GLU A 36 -26.98 27.87 11.94
CA GLU A 36 -26.98 29.33 11.77
C GLU A 36 -25.76 29.99 12.40
N GLN A 37 -25.41 29.62 13.65
CA GLN A 37 -24.21 30.13 14.32
C GLN A 37 -22.94 29.72 13.58
N ALA A 38 -22.89 28.48 13.08
CA ALA A 38 -21.76 27.99 12.29
C ALA A 38 -21.58 28.75 10.97
N ILE A 39 -22.67 29.08 10.27
CA ILE A 39 -22.64 29.88 9.04
C ILE A 39 -22.14 31.29 9.34
N GLN A 40 -22.67 31.94 10.38
CA GLN A 40 -22.22 33.28 10.80
C GLN A 40 -20.72 33.28 11.13
N LEU A 41 -20.22 32.25 11.83
CA LEU A 41 -18.80 32.12 12.15
C LEU A 41 -17.93 31.95 10.89
N ALA A 42 -18.44 31.24 9.88
CA ALA A 42 -17.74 31.10 8.60
C ALA A 42 -17.70 32.43 7.84
N GLU A 43 -18.83 33.16 7.78
CA GLU A 43 -18.94 34.48 7.15
C GLU A 43 -18.02 35.53 7.81
N GLN A 44 -17.95 35.56 9.15
CA GLN A 44 -17.04 36.44 9.90
C GLN A 44 -15.56 36.21 9.54
N LYS A 45 -15.21 34.98 9.17
CA LYS A 45 -13.86 34.61 8.74
C LYS A 45 -13.65 34.75 7.23
N GLY A 46 -14.68 35.11 6.46
CA GLY A 46 -14.65 35.14 5.01
C GLY A 46 -14.42 33.75 4.38
N LEU A 47 -14.87 32.69 5.05
CA LEU A 47 -14.72 31.29 4.64
C LEU A 47 -16.09 30.64 4.47
N ASP A 48 -16.11 29.40 3.98
CA ASP A 48 -17.32 28.60 3.82
C ASP A 48 -17.45 27.53 4.91
N LEU A 49 -18.69 27.24 5.32
CA LEU A 49 -19.03 26.08 6.12
C LEU A 49 -19.27 24.89 5.18
N VAL A 50 -18.37 23.90 5.22
CA VAL A 50 -18.44 22.71 4.37
C VAL A 50 -18.80 21.48 5.21
N GLU A 51 -19.87 20.80 4.87
CA GLU A 51 -20.28 19.55 5.51
C GLU A 51 -19.39 18.39 5.04
N ILE A 52 -18.55 17.84 5.92
CA ILE A 52 -17.57 16.79 5.58
C ILE A 52 -18.15 15.39 5.79
N SER A 53 -18.90 15.19 6.88
CA SER A 53 -19.52 13.91 7.21
C SER A 53 -21.00 14.11 7.52
N PRO A 54 -21.90 13.89 6.54
CA PRO A 54 -23.34 14.02 6.73
C PRO A 54 -23.94 12.86 7.55
N ASN A 55 -23.25 11.72 7.64
CA ASN A 55 -23.75 10.51 8.30
C ASN A 55 -23.47 10.48 9.81
N ALA A 56 -22.84 11.50 10.38
CA ALA A 56 -22.55 11.60 11.80
C ALA A 56 -23.70 12.28 12.55
N ASP A 57 -23.86 11.98 13.84
CA ASP A 57 -24.84 12.63 14.72
C ASP A 57 -24.13 13.41 15.85
N PRO A 58 -24.20 14.75 15.89
CA PRO A 58 -24.61 15.66 14.80
C PRO A 58 -23.61 15.67 13.61
N PRO A 59 -24.03 16.10 12.40
CA PRO A 59 -23.20 16.14 11.20
C PRO A 59 -21.92 16.96 11.39
N VAL A 60 -20.81 16.48 10.82
CA VAL A 60 -19.50 17.11 11.00
C VAL A 60 -19.23 18.09 9.87
N CYS A 61 -19.07 19.35 10.22
CA CYS A 61 -18.77 20.45 9.32
C CYS A 61 -17.42 21.09 9.62
N ARG A 62 -16.78 21.67 8.60
CA ARG A 62 -15.47 22.31 8.69
C ARG A 62 -15.52 23.68 8.01
N ILE A 63 -14.97 24.69 8.67
CA ILE A 63 -14.91 26.06 8.14
C ILE A 63 -13.62 26.21 7.34
N ILE A 64 -13.72 26.29 6.01
CA ILE A 64 -12.59 26.31 5.07
C ILE A 64 -12.97 27.05 3.79
N ASP A 65 -11.97 27.50 3.03
CA ASP A 65 -12.18 27.94 1.64
C ASP A 65 -12.55 26.72 0.77
N TYR A 66 -13.79 26.72 0.28
CA TYR A 66 -14.32 25.60 -0.49
C TYR A 66 -13.57 25.39 -1.82
N SER A 67 -13.19 26.48 -2.50
CA SER A 67 -12.49 26.41 -3.78
C SER A 67 -11.08 25.81 -3.62
N LYS A 68 -10.35 26.26 -2.60
CA LYS A 68 -9.03 25.73 -2.25
C LYS A 68 -9.11 24.27 -1.82
N PHE A 69 -10.12 23.90 -1.03
CA PHE A 69 -10.35 22.52 -0.61
C PHE A 69 -10.60 21.58 -1.80
N LEU A 70 -11.48 21.97 -2.73
CA LEU A 70 -11.73 21.18 -3.94
C LEU A 70 -10.47 21.00 -4.79
N TYR A 71 -9.63 22.04 -4.91
CA TYR A 71 -8.37 21.95 -5.62
C TYR A 71 -7.40 20.97 -4.95
N GLN A 72 -7.21 21.08 -3.64
CA GLN A 72 -6.34 20.17 -2.88
C GLN A 72 -6.83 18.73 -2.93
N GLN A 73 -8.15 18.52 -2.83
CA GLN A 73 -8.74 17.20 -2.94
C GLN A 73 -8.51 16.61 -4.33
N LYS A 74 -8.75 17.38 -5.41
CA LYS A 74 -8.45 16.93 -6.78
C LYS A 74 -6.98 16.62 -6.97
N LYS A 75 -6.07 17.45 -6.44
CA LYS A 75 -4.62 17.22 -6.50
C LYS A 75 -4.25 15.92 -5.78
N ARG A 76 -4.72 15.73 -4.54
CA ARG A 76 -4.51 14.50 -3.77
C ARG A 76 -5.07 13.27 -4.47
N GLN A 77 -6.28 13.35 -5.04
CA GLN A 77 -6.86 12.25 -5.81
C GLN A 77 -6.04 11.92 -7.06
N LYS A 78 -5.53 12.94 -7.78
CA LYS A 78 -4.63 12.72 -8.93
C LYS A 78 -3.32 12.09 -8.50
N GLU A 79 -2.70 12.57 -7.41
CA GLU A 79 -1.48 12.00 -6.86
C GLU A 79 -1.69 10.55 -6.40
N MET A 80 -2.79 10.24 -5.72
CA MET A 80 -3.12 8.87 -5.33
C MET A 80 -3.32 7.96 -6.55
N LYS A 81 -4.03 8.43 -7.58
CA LYS A 81 -4.22 7.69 -8.83
C LYS A 81 -2.91 7.51 -9.60
N ALA A 82 -2.01 8.49 -9.57
CA ALA A 82 -0.70 8.40 -10.21
C ALA A 82 0.24 7.44 -9.46
N LYS A 83 0.17 7.42 -8.11
CA LYS A 83 0.93 6.49 -7.26
C LYS A 83 0.38 5.07 -7.25
N GLN A 84 -0.87 4.88 -7.66
CA GLN A 84 -1.46 3.56 -7.76
C GLN A 84 -0.75 2.77 -8.86
N VAL A 85 0.01 1.76 -8.46
CA VAL A 85 0.62 0.79 -9.38
C VAL A 85 -0.52 0.09 -10.13
N LYS A 86 -0.56 0.28 -11.45
CA LYS A 86 -1.47 -0.48 -12.30
C LYS A 86 -0.89 -1.87 -12.45
N VAL A 87 -1.63 -2.85 -11.95
CA VAL A 87 -1.29 -4.27 -12.14
C VAL A 87 -1.97 -4.69 -13.43
N ASP A 88 -1.19 -4.91 -14.48
CA ASP A 88 -1.71 -5.38 -15.75
C ASP A 88 -1.77 -6.91 -15.75
N VAL A 89 -2.66 -7.46 -16.58
CA VAL A 89 -2.74 -8.91 -16.82
C VAL A 89 -2.05 -9.21 -18.15
N LYS A 90 -0.90 -9.86 -18.10
CA LYS A 90 -0.16 -10.32 -19.29
C LYS A 90 -0.61 -11.73 -19.65
N GLU A 91 -0.96 -11.93 -20.92
CA GLU A 91 -1.41 -13.23 -21.40
C GLU A 91 -0.26 -14.02 -22.05
N ILE A 92 -0.15 -15.31 -21.71
CA ILE A 92 0.81 -16.23 -22.31
C ILE A 92 0.06 -17.40 -22.92
N ARG A 93 0.27 -17.62 -24.22
CA ARG A 93 -0.41 -18.66 -24.99
C ARG A 93 0.47 -19.88 -25.18
N PHE A 94 -0.05 -21.05 -24.87
CA PHE A 94 0.54 -22.36 -25.14
C PHE A 94 -0.26 -23.12 -26.22
N GLY A 95 0.46 -23.97 -26.94
CA GLY A 95 -0.14 -25.00 -27.78
C GLY A 95 -0.21 -26.34 -27.03
N PRO A 96 -1.10 -27.27 -27.44
CA PRO A 96 -1.18 -28.60 -26.84
C PRO A 96 0.10 -29.44 -27.03
N GLN A 97 0.91 -29.11 -28.05
CA GLN A 97 2.20 -29.75 -28.34
C GLN A 97 3.31 -28.70 -28.32
N THR A 98 3.44 -27.99 -27.19
CA THR A 98 4.51 -26.99 -27.02
C THR A 98 5.85 -27.71 -26.86
N ASP A 99 6.86 -27.26 -27.59
CA ASP A 99 8.24 -27.75 -27.49
C ASP A 99 8.96 -27.16 -26.25
N ASP A 100 9.98 -27.85 -25.74
CA ASP A 100 10.74 -27.41 -24.55
C ASP A 100 11.40 -26.04 -24.75
N HIS A 101 11.87 -25.70 -25.95
CA HIS A 101 12.47 -24.39 -26.22
C HIS A 101 11.43 -23.26 -26.13
N ASP A 102 10.25 -23.45 -26.74
CA ASP A 102 9.15 -22.50 -26.69
C ASP A 102 8.60 -22.35 -25.25
N TYR A 103 8.54 -23.46 -24.52
CA TYR A 103 8.18 -23.46 -23.10
C TYR A 103 9.13 -22.59 -22.27
N ASN A 104 10.45 -22.84 -22.37
CA ASN A 104 11.46 -22.13 -21.60
C ASN A 104 11.49 -20.63 -21.94
N PHE A 105 11.27 -20.26 -23.20
CA PHE A 105 11.14 -18.87 -23.62
C PHE A 105 9.95 -18.19 -22.92
N LYS A 106 8.77 -18.83 -22.91
CA LYS A 106 7.56 -18.30 -22.24
C LYS A 106 7.70 -18.26 -20.73
N LEU A 107 8.36 -19.24 -20.13
CA LEU A 107 8.69 -19.26 -18.70
C LEU A 107 9.53 -18.06 -18.30
N LYS A 108 10.56 -17.72 -19.09
CA LYS A 108 11.40 -16.54 -18.83
C LYS A 108 10.59 -15.23 -18.88
N HIS A 109 9.66 -15.10 -19.83
CA HIS A 109 8.78 -13.93 -19.92
C HIS A 109 7.84 -13.83 -18.72
N ALA A 110 7.26 -14.96 -18.31
CA ALA A 110 6.39 -15.02 -17.15
C ALA A 110 7.10 -14.61 -15.85
N LYS A 111 8.35 -15.06 -15.67
CA LYS A 111 9.21 -14.63 -14.55
C LYS A 111 9.43 -13.12 -14.57
N GLY A 112 9.67 -12.53 -15.75
CA GLY A 112 9.78 -11.09 -15.93
C GLY A 112 8.51 -10.35 -15.49
N PHE A 113 7.35 -10.74 -16.03
CA PHE A 113 6.06 -10.12 -15.71
C PHE A 113 5.71 -10.22 -14.22
N LEU A 114 5.90 -11.39 -13.60
CA LEU A 114 5.65 -11.57 -12.16
C LEU A 114 6.61 -10.74 -11.30
N SER A 115 7.86 -10.57 -11.75
CA SER A 115 8.85 -9.72 -11.07
C SER A 115 8.54 -8.23 -11.22
N GLU A 116 7.92 -7.82 -12.32
CA GLU A 116 7.43 -6.44 -12.52
C GLU A 116 6.15 -6.14 -11.72
N GLY A 117 5.52 -7.19 -11.15
CA GLY A 117 4.30 -7.06 -10.35
C GLY A 117 3.02 -7.18 -11.18
N ASP A 118 3.12 -7.67 -12.42
CA ASP A 118 1.97 -7.98 -13.27
C ASP A 118 1.43 -9.38 -12.98
N LYS A 119 0.13 -9.56 -13.25
CA LYS A 119 -0.51 -10.88 -13.22
C LYS A 119 -0.27 -11.60 -14.53
N VAL A 120 -0.03 -12.90 -14.47
CA VAL A 120 0.12 -13.74 -15.66
C VAL A 120 -1.11 -14.63 -15.83
N LYS A 121 -1.71 -14.56 -17.01
CA LYS A 121 -2.76 -15.47 -17.46
C LYS A 121 -2.18 -16.38 -18.51
N ALA A 122 -1.83 -17.60 -18.13
CA ALA A 122 -1.38 -18.61 -19.07
C ALA A 122 -2.57 -19.43 -19.57
N TYR A 123 -2.59 -19.76 -20.85
CA TYR A 123 -3.64 -20.60 -21.40
C TYR A 123 -3.17 -21.51 -22.53
N VAL A 124 -3.73 -22.72 -22.59
CA VAL A 124 -3.58 -23.64 -23.72
C VAL A 124 -4.79 -23.49 -24.64
N PHE A 125 -4.55 -23.28 -25.93
CA PHE A 125 -5.63 -23.20 -26.93
C PHE A 125 -5.78 -24.52 -27.68
N PHE A 126 -6.94 -25.16 -27.53
CA PHE A 126 -7.28 -26.40 -28.25
C PHE A 126 -8.06 -26.08 -29.52
N ARG A 127 -7.49 -26.44 -30.67
CA ARG A 127 -8.14 -26.37 -31.99
C ARG A 127 -8.62 -27.75 -32.44
N GLY A 128 -9.91 -27.88 -32.76
CA GLY A 128 -10.49 -29.11 -33.31
C GLY A 128 -10.31 -30.33 -32.39
N ARG A 129 -9.75 -31.43 -32.93
CA ARG A 129 -9.53 -32.69 -32.19
C ARG A 129 -8.46 -32.60 -31.09
N SER A 130 -7.71 -31.50 -31.01
CA SER A 130 -6.69 -31.36 -29.96
C SER A 130 -7.27 -31.25 -28.54
N ILE A 131 -8.58 -31.06 -28.39
CA ILE A 131 -9.25 -31.14 -27.09
C ILE A 131 -9.09 -32.51 -26.41
N LEU A 132 -8.80 -33.57 -27.17
CA LEU A 132 -8.46 -34.88 -26.64
C LEU A 132 -7.18 -34.84 -25.77
N PHE A 133 -6.27 -33.90 -26.05
CA PHE A 133 -5.04 -33.69 -25.28
C PHE A 133 -5.23 -32.70 -24.12
N LYS A 134 -6.45 -32.59 -23.57
CA LYS A 134 -6.74 -31.71 -22.42
C LYS A 134 -5.84 -32.04 -21.22
N GLU A 135 -5.57 -33.32 -20.96
CA GLU A 135 -4.75 -33.78 -19.84
C GLU A 135 -3.29 -33.33 -19.99
N GLN A 136 -2.75 -33.39 -21.22
CA GLN A 136 -1.41 -32.87 -21.51
C GLN A 136 -1.34 -31.35 -21.32
N GLY A 137 -2.39 -30.62 -21.73
CA GLY A 137 -2.48 -29.19 -21.49
C GLY A 137 -2.56 -28.83 -20.00
N GLU A 138 -3.28 -29.63 -19.21
CA GLU A 138 -3.36 -29.47 -17.76
C GLU A 138 -2.01 -29.68 -17.09
N VAL A 139 -1.32 -30.79 -17.41
CA VAL A 139 0.03 -31.08 -16.91
C VAL A 139 1.01 -29.97 -17.29
N LEU A 140 0.93 -29.44 -18.50
CA LEU A 140 1.78 -28.32 -18.94
C LEU A 140 1.55 -27.06 -18.10
N LEU A 141 0.30 -26.71 -17.82
CA LEU A 141 -0.04 -25.53 -17.01
C LEU A 141 0.34 -25.73 -15.54
N LEU A 142 0.19 -26.93 -15.01
CA LEU A 142 0.63 -27.28 -13.65
C LEU A 142 2.16 -27.22 -13.52
N ARG A 143 2.90 -27.79 -14.49
CA ARG A 143 4.36 -27.66 -14.56
C ARG A 143 4.78 -26.19 -14.59
N PHE A 144 4.11 -25.38 -15.42
CA PHE A 144 4.34 -23.94 -15.51
C PHE A 144 4.07 -23.19 -14.21
N ALA A 145 3.03 -23.58 -13.46
CA ALA A 145 2.78 -23.02 -12.14
C ALA A 145 3.88 -23.38 -11.13
N ASN A 146 4.31 -24.65 -11.11
CA ASN A 146 5.37 -25.11 -10.21
C ASN A 146 6.70 -24.41 -10.49
N ASP A 147 7.09 -24.28 -11.76
CA ASP A 147 8.32 -23.59 -12.17
C ASP A 147 8.28 -22.06 -11.87
N LEU A 148 7.11 -21.52 -11.57
CA LEU A 148 6.86 -20.13 -11.19
C LEU A 148 6.50 -19.94 -9.71
N GLU A 149 6.49 -20.99 -8.89
CA GLU A 149 6.09 -20.95 -7.48
C GLU A 149 6.92 -19.96 -6.64
N GLU A 150 8.19 -19.77 -7.02
CA GLU A 150 9.09 -18.81 -6.38
C GLU A 150 8.65 -17.35 -6.63
N TYR A 151 8.14 -17.05 -7.83
CA TYR A 151 7.80 -15.70 -8.29
C TYR A 151 6.32 -15.36 -8.13
N GLY A 152 5.45 -16.36 -8.10
CA GLY A 152 4.00 -16.19 -8.19
C GLY A 152 3.21 -17.17 -7.35
N LYS A 153 2.00 -16.78 -6.99
CA LYS A 153 1.00 -17.64 -6.36
C LYS A 153 -0.12 -17.92 -7.34
N VAL A 154 -0.49 -19.18 -7.49
CA VAL A 154 -1.66 -19.59 -8.27
C VAL A 154 -2.94 -19.05 -7.60
N GLU A 155 -3.70 -18.22 -8.32
CA GLU A 155 -5.01 -17.74 -7.86
C GLU A 155 -6.11 -18.78 -8.16
N GLN A 156 -5.99 -19.44 -9.31
CA GLN A 156 -6.98 -20.40 -9.79
C GLN A 156 -6.27 -21.56 -10.48
N MET A 157 -6.65 -22.78 -10.12
CA MET A 157 -6.19 -24.01 -10.77
C MET A 157 -6.63 -24.04 -12.25
N PRO A 158 -5.93 -24.80 -13.13
CA PRO A 158 -6.29 -24.91 -14.53
C PRO A 158 -7.76 -25.27 -14.73
N LYS A 159 -8.51 -24.43 -15.44
CA LYS A 159 -9.92 -24.67 -15.75
C LYS A 159 -10.15 -24.61 -17.24
N LEU A 160 -10.91 -25.56 -17.77
CA LEU A 160 -11.32 -25.57 -19.16
C LEU A 160 -12.54 -24.65 -19.36
N GLU A 161 -12.34 -23.59 -20.14
CA GLU A 161 -13.37 -22.64 -20.56
C GLU A 161 -13.51 -22.69 -22.09
N GLY A 162 -14.46 -23.50 -22.55
CA GLY A 162 -14.72 -23.73 -23.96
C GLY A 162 -13.54 -24.41 -24.66
N LYS A 163 -12.82 -23.66 -25.52
CA LYS A 163 -11.66 -24.15 -26.29
C LYS A 163 -10.31 -23.78 -25.65
N ARG A 164 -10.32 -23.17 -24.47
CA ARG A 164 -9.11 -22.73 -23.76
C ARG A 164 -9.07 -23.33 -22.37
N MET A 165 -7.91 -23.79 -21.95
CA MET A 165 -7.66 -24.08 -20.55
C MET A 165 -6.77 -22.99 -19.99
N THR A 166 -7.20 -22.34 -18.91
CA THR A 166 -6.58 -21.12 -18.36
C THR A 166 -6.12 -21.34 -16.93
N ILE A 167 -5.02 -20.70 -16.58
CA ILE A 167 -4.52 -20.60 -15.20
C ILE A 167 -4.12 -19.15 -14.93
N PHE A 168 -4.40 -18.66 -13.72
CA PHE A 168 -4.04 -17.32 -13.27
C PHE A 168 -2.98 -17.40 -12.18
N ILE A 169 -1.88 -16.70 -12.40
CA ILE A 169 -0.76 -16.60 -11.47
C ILE A 169 -0.61 -15.13 -11.10
N SER A 170 -0.76 -14.83 -9.82
CA SER A 170 -0.49 -13.50 -9.29
C SER A 170 0.94 -13.38 -8.82
N PRO A 171 1.56 -12.19 -8.94
CA PRO A 171 2.90 -11.97 -8.45
C PRO A 171 2.90 -12.19 -6.95
N LYS A 172 3.85 -12.98 -6.47
CA LYS A 172 4.14 -13.04 -5.04
C LYS A 172 4.68 -11.66 -4.72
N LYS A 173 4.07 -10.95 -3.77
CA LYS A 173 4.58 -9.64 -3.33
C LYS A 173 6.07 -9.82 -3.13
N ILE A 174 6.88 -9.12 -3.92
CA ILE A 174 8.29 -8.97 -3.61
C ILE A 174 8.27 -8.42 -2.20
N GLN A 175 8.59 -9.26 -1.22
CA GLN A 175 9.03 -8.77 0.07
C GLN A 175 10.26 -7.96 -0.30
N ALA A 176 10.05 -6.66 -0.53
CA ALA A 176 11.10 -5.73 -0.86
C ALA A 176 12.18 -5.99 0.17
N LYS A 177 13.32 -6.52 -0.28
CA LYS A 177 14.51 -6.88 0.48
C LYS A 177 14.64 -6.08 1.77
N LYS A 178 13.96 -6.52 2.84
CA LYS A 178 14.11 -5.98 4.19
C LYS A 178 15.20 -6.76 4.93
N ASP A 179 15.61 -7.90 4.39
CA ASP A 179 16.59 -8.79 5.01
C ASP A 179 18.06 -8.51 4.59
N ALA A 180 18.30 -7.60 3.65
CA ALA A 180 19.67 -7.29 3.20
C ALA A 180 20.43 -6.29 4.08
N LEU A 181 19.84 -5.80 5.20
CA LEU A 181 20.47 -4.85 6.13
C LEU A 181 20.58 -5.35 7.58
N VAL A 182 20.23 -6.61 7.88
CA VAL A 182 20.23 -7.16 9.26
C VAL A 182 21.21 -8.34 9.45
N GLN A 183 22.26 -8.43 8.63
CA GLN A 183 23.36 -9.37 8.90
C GLN A 183 24.69 -8.64 8.97
N ARG A 184 24.90 -7.95 10.08
CA ARG A 184 26.23 -7.86 10.70
C ARG A 184 26.25 -8.90 11.82
N PRO A 185 27.10 -9.94 11.77
CA PRO A 185 27.18 -10.91 12.85
C PRO A 185 27.66 -10.24 14.13
N VAL A 186 26.89 -10.38 15.20
CA VAL A 186 27.32 -10.05 16.56
C VAL A 186 27.94 -11.32 17.13
N GLU A 187 29.19 -11.59 16.78
CA GLU A 187 30.03 -12.57 17.46
C GLU A 187 31.22 -11.84 18.09
N GLU A 188 31.06 -11.49 19.37
CA GLU A 188 32.08 -11.70 20.42
C GLU A 188 31.50 -11.24 21.76
N ARG A 189 30.72 -12.13 22.38
CA ARG A 189 30.62 -12.21 23.83
C ARG A 189 30.88 -13.66 24.18
N VAL A 190 32.07 -13.94 24.72
CA VAL A 190 32.31 -14.53 26.05
C VAL A 190 33.79 -14.95 26.13
N ALA A 191 34.59 -14.20 26.90
CA ALA A 191 35.72 -14.79 27.63
C ALA A 191 36.17 -13.89 28.79
N LYS A 192 35.98 -14.41 30.02
CA LYS A 192 36.74 -14.18 31.26
C LYS A 192 36.42 -12.88 32.03
N ALA A 193 35.57 -12.92 33.06
CA ALA A 193 35.76 -13.48 34.42
C ALA A 193 36.53 -12.55 35.39
N ALA A 194 35.72 -11.92 36.25
CA ALA A 194 35.89 -11.70 37.70
C ALA A 194 36.81 -10.56 38.25
N PRO A 195 36.45 -9.99 39.43
CA PRO A 195 36.76 -8.60 39.82
C PRO A 195 37.74 -8.51 41.01
N LYS A 196 38.46 -7.38 41.17
CA LYS A 196 38.94 -6.92 42.50
C LYS A 196 39.02 -5.39 42.61
N GLN A 197 38.40 -4.89 43.66
CA GLN A 197 38.45 -3.52 44.19
C GLN A 197 39.87 -3.17 44.70
N LYS A 198 40.28 -1.91 44.53
CA LYS A 198 41.24 -1.19 45.40
C LYS A 198 40.76 0.27 45.50
N ALA A 199 40.14 0.64 46.61
CA ALA A 199 40.74 1.19 47.83
C ALA A 199 41.15 2.67 47.66
N LYS A 200 40.41 3.54 48.36
CA LYS A 200 40.67 4.98 48.52
C LYS A 200 42.10 5.20 49.00
N LYS A 201 42.81 6.14 48.38
CA LYS A 201 43.98 6.79 48.99
C LYS A 201 43.63 8.26 49.23
N GLU A 202 43.50 8.59 50.50
CA GLU A 202 43.66 9.96 51.00
C GLU A 202 45.00 10.51 50.55
N TYR A 203 45.00 11.76 50.07
CA TYR A 203 46.20 12.57 49.97
C TYR A 203 46.03 13.81 50.86
N THR A 204 46.80 13.78 51.92
CA THR A 204 47.13 14.84 52.87
C THR A 204 47.79 16.01 52.16
N GLY A 205 47.22 17.22 52.29
CA GLY A 205 47.81 18.43 51.72
C GLY A 205 49.11 18.84 52.45
N PRO A 206 50.03 19.54 51.77
CA PRO A 206 51.11 20.25 52.44
C PRO A 206 50.68 21.68 52.85
N LYS A 207 50.75 21.87 54.17
CA LYS A 207 50.85 23.07 55.02
C LYS A 207 51.27 24.39 54.35
N VAL A 208 50.55 25.48 54.67
CA VAL A 208 51.01 26.87 54.50
C VAL A 208 51.37 27.44 55.86
N GLU A 209 52.60 27.94 56.03
CA GLU A 209 52.96 29.12 56.84
C GLU A 209 54.49 29.37 56.84
N GLY A 210 54.88 30.51 56.24
CA GLY A 210 55.87 31.48 56.74
C GLY A 210 57.34 31.10 56.86
N GLU A 211 58.17 31.60 55.93
CA GLU A 211 59.49 32.16 56.26
C GLU A 211 59.64 33.51 55.54
N ASP A 212 59.78 34.56 56.34
CA ASP A 212 60.26 35.89 55.93
C ASP A 212 61.65 35.77 55.31
N PHE A 213 61.86 36.32 54.10
CA PHE A 213 63.06 37.05 53.65
C PHE A 213 62.78 37.79 52.34
#